data_AF-A0A645JHM9-F1
#
_entry.id   AF-A0A645JHM9-F1
#
_cell.length_a   1.000
_cell.length_b   1.000
_cell.length_c   1.000
_cell.angle_alpha   90.00
_cell.angle_beta   90.00
_cell.angle_gamma   90.00
#
_symmetry.space_group_name_H-M   'P 1'
#
loop_
_entity.id
_entity.type
_entity.pdbx_description
1 polymer ?
#
loop_
_entity_poly.entity_id
_entity_poly.type
_entity_poly.pdbx_seq_one_letter_code
_entity_poly.pdbx_strand_id
1 'polypeptide(L)'
;MISFKKYPEKSKVLLHNDVMSQPIIDSFVEASLTRWITEILNRHIPENIDFVRSCKQIHKVHEAADMDIRHWYKINELRHYLVKDTIGEKSLITRVKDAATNNNIEKLSLLQLELSNKISELKNEYNLYKKNLIDID
;
A
#
# COMPACT_ATOMS: atom_id res chain seq x y z
N MET A 1 -5.29 -6.10 -16.35
CA MET A 1 -4.18 -6.48 -17.27
C MET A 1 -3.99 -7.98 -17.39
N ILE A 2 -3.93 -8.71 -16.27
CA ILE A 2 -4.02 -10.18 -16.24
C ILE A 2 -5.28 -10.69 -16.96
N SER A 3 -6.35 -9.88 -17.01
CA SER A 3 -7.60 -10.18 -17.70
C SER A 3 -7.46 -10.49 -19.21
N PHE A 4 -6.50 -9.88 -19.93
CA PHE A 4 -6.31 -10.18 -21.35
C PHE A 4 -5.77 -11.59 -21.59
N LYS A 5 -4.98 -12.11 -20.63
CA LYS A 5 -4.50 -13.49 -20.61
C LYS A 5 -5.53 -14.45 -20.01
N LYS A 6 -6.32 -13.98 -19.05
CA LYS A 6 -7.30 -14.79 -18.30
C LYS A 6 -8.63 -15.00 -19.05
N TYR A 7 -8.99 -14.11 -19.98
CA TYR A 7 -10.24 -14.13 -20.74
C TYR A 7 -9.97 -13.98 -22.25
N PRO A 8 -9.33 -14.97 -22.89
CA PRO A 8 -8.97 -14.91 -24.30
C PRO A 8 -10.18 -14.73 -25.23
N GLU A 9 -11.36 -15.18 -24.80
CA GLU A 9 -12.62 -14.99 -25.53
C GLU A 9 -13.01 -13.51 -25.67
N LYS A 10 -12.69 -12.68 -24.66
CA LYS A 10 -12.96 -11.23 -24.71
C LYS A 10 -11.90 -10.49 -25.53
N SER A 11 -10.65 -10.95 -25.46
CA SER A 11 -9.55 -10.42 -26.26
C SER A 11 -9.80 -10.65 -27.77
N LYS A 12 -10.37 -11.80 -28.15
CA LYS A 12 -10.72 -12.10 -29.55
C LYS A 12 -11.76 -11.16 -30.16
N VAL A 13 -12.69 -10.64 -29.35
CA VAL A 13 -13.67 -9.64 -29.83
C VAL A 13 -12.99 -8.32 -30.18
N LEU A 14 -11.95 -7.94 -29.43
CA LEU A 14 -11.18 -6.70 -29.70
C LEU A 14 -10.28 -6.83 -30.94
N LEU A 15 -9.85 -8.04 -31.27
CA LEU A 15 -9.05 -8.36 -32.46
C LEU A 15 -9.91 -8.57 -33.73
N HIS A 16 -11.23 -8.60 -33.60
CA HIS A 16 -12.13 -8.85 -34.72
C HIS A 16 -12.19 -7.62 -35.66
N ASN A 17 -12.21 -7.86 -36.97
CA ASN A 17 -12.19 -6.84 -38.05
C ASN A 17 -10.98 -5.89 -38.05
N ASP A 18 -9.80 -6.30 -37.55
CA ASP A 18 -8.59 -5.46 -37.50
C ASP A 18 -8.78 -4.10 -36.81
N VAL A 19 -9.81 -3.98 -35.94
CA VAL A 19 -10.08 -2.75 -35.18
C VAL A 19 -8.94 -2.46 -34.20
N MET A 20 -8.31 -3.52 -33.67
CA MET A 20 -7.07 -3.46 -32.88
C MET A 20 -6.16 -4.61 -33.31
N SER A 21 -4.86 -4.35 -33.36
CA SER A 21 -3.85 -5.39 -33.59
C SER A 21 -3.26 -5.86 -32.26
N GLN A 22 -2.77 -7.11 -32.22
CA GLN A 22 -2.10 -7.66 -31.03
C GLN A 22 -0.95 -6.76 -30.52
N PRO A 23 -0.09 -6.18 -31.38
CA PRO A 23 0.95 -5.22 -30.96
C PRO A 23 0.41 -3.97 -30.25
N ILE A 24 -0.76 -3.48 -30.65
CA ILE A 24 -1.41 -2.32 -30.00
C ILE A 24 -1.87 -2.70 -28.59
N ILE A 25 -2.47 -3.89 -28.44
CA ILE A 25 -2.90 -4.40 -27.13
C ILE A 25 -1.69 -4.59 -26.21
N ASP A 26 -0.61 -5.19 -26.71
CA ASP A 26 0.60 -5.43 -25.93
C ASP A 26 1.25 -4.11 -25.50
N SER A 27 1.36 -3.14 -26.42
CA SER A 27 1.88 -1.80 -26.12
C SER A 27 1.02 -1.07 -25.07
N PHE A 28 -0.30 -1.18 -25.17
CA PHE A 28 -1.22 -0.59 -24.19
C PHE A 28 -1.04 -1.21 -22.79
N VAL A 29 -0.93 -2.54 -22.71
CA VAL A 29 -0.72 -3.25 -21.46
C VAL A 29 0.61 -2.83 -20.83
N GLU A 30 1.69 -2.80 -21.61
CA GLU A 30 3.01 -2.37 -21.13
C GLU A 30 3.00 -0.91 -20.64
N ALA A 31 2.40 -0.01 -21.42
CA ALA A 31 2.32 1.40 -21.07
C ALA A 31 1.55 1.63 -19.77
N SER A 32 0.41 0.94 -19.58
CA SER A 32 -0.36 1.12 -18.35
C SER A 32 0.17 0.34 -17.14
N LEU A 33 0.94 -0.75 -17.32
CA LEU A 33 1.73 -1.37 -16.24
C LEU A 33 2.83 -0.41 -15.78
N THR A 34 3.57 0.18 -16.72
CA THR A 34 4.63 1.13 -16.44
C THR A 34 4.09 2.34 -15.67
N ARG A 35 2.97 2.90 -16.13
CA ARG A 35 2.27 3.98 -15.43
C ARG A 35 1.86 3.57 -14.02
N TRP A 36 1.24 2.39 -13.86
CA TRP A 36 0.80 1.91 -12.55
C TRP A 36 1.95 1.73 -11.56
N ILE A 37 3.07 1.13 -11.98
CA ILE A 37 4.27 0.98 -11.15
C ILE A 37 4.84 2.36 -10.77
N THR A 38 4.90 3.28 -11.74
CA THR A 38 5.38 4.66 -11.52
C THR A 38 4.53 5.38 -10.47
N GLU A 39 3.21 5.28 -10.54
CA GLU A 39 2.29 5.86 -9.55
C GLU A 39 2.47 5.25 -8.15
N ILE A 40 2.69 3.94 -8.07
CA ILE A 40 2.96 3.28 -6.79
C ILE A 40 4.24 3.84 -6.16
N LEU A 41 5.33 3.90 -6.92
CA LEU A 41 6.64 4.30 -6.41
C LEU A 41 6.72 5.79 -6.06
N ASN A 42 6.15 6.65 -6.90
CA ASN A 42 6.36 8.10 -6.82
C ASN A 42 5.22 8.85 -6.12
N ARG A 43 4.05 8.24 -5.96
CA ARG A 43 2.91 8.88 -5.28
C ARG A 43 2.43 8.09 -4.08
N HIS A 44 1.94 6.87 -4.29
CA HIS A 44 1.27 6.12 -3.23
C HIS A 44 2.19 5.72 -2.08
N ILE A 45 3.42 5.31 -2.39
CA ILE A 45 4.39 4.97 -1.34
C ILE A 45 4.79 6.21 -0.52
N PRO A 46 5.22 7.33 -1.12
CA PRO A 46 5.48 8.57 -0.38
C PRO A 46 4.31 9.00 0.51
N GLU A 47 3.08 9.04 -0.03
CA GLU A 47 1.88 9.39 0.72
C GLU A 47 1.67 8.48 1.95
N ASN A 48 1.83 7.17 1.77
CA ASN A 48 1.70 6.21 2.86
C ASN A 48 2.81 6.39 3.91
N ILE A 49 4.05 6.64 3.50
CA ILE A 49 5.17 6.92 4.42
C ILE A 49 4.86 8.17 5.24
N ASP A 50 4.41 9.24 4.60
CA ASP A 50 4.12 10.51 5.26
C ASP A 50 2.96 10.36 6.24
N PHE A 51 1.91 9.61 5.87
CA PHE A 51 0.83 9.26 6.79
C PHE A 51 1.35 8.50 8.02
N VAL A 52 2.14 7.44 7.84
CA VAL A 52 2.71 6.64 8.94
C VAL A 52 3.61 7.49 9.86
N ARG A 53 4.35 8.43 9.28
CA ARG A 53 5.20 9.38 10.04
C ARG A 53 4.40 10.44 10.77
N SER A 54 3.24 10.83 10.24
CA SER A 54 2.33 11.77 10.89
C SER A 54 1.68 11.20 12.15
N CYS A 55 1.53 9.86 12.23
CA CYS A 55 1.08 9.18 13.44
C CYS A 55 2.14 9.28 14.54
N LYS A 56 1.92 10.17 15.50
CA LYS A 56 2.77 10.40 16.67
C LYS A 56 2.01 10.13 17.96
N GLN A 57 2.75 9.82 19.03
CA GLN A 57 2.22 9.68 20.37
C GLN A 57 1.73 11.06 20.83
N ILE A 58 0.52 11.12 21.36
CA ILE A 58 -0.14 12.37 21.77
C ILE A 58 -0.27 12.44 23.29
N HIS A 59 -0.56 11.30 23.95
CA HIS A 59 -0.65 11.25 25.41
C HIS A 59 0.69 11.55 26.08
N LYS A 60 0.63 12.19 27.25
CA LYS A 60 1.79 12.32 28.14
C LYS A 60 2.00 10.99 28.86
N VAL A 61 3.22 10.45 28.79
CA VAL A 61 3.56 9.12 29.33
C VAL A 61 3.22 8.98 30.83
N HIS A 62 3.35 10.06 31.59
CA HIS A 62 3.11 10.06 33.05
C HIS A 62 1.63 10.17 33.44
N GLU A 63 0.75 10.53 32.50
CA GLU A 63 -0.69 10.73 32.73
C GLU A 63 -1.52 9.72 31.91
N ALA A 64 -0.86 8.84 31.14
CA ALA A 64 -1.51 7.92 30.23
C ALA A 64 -2.22 6.78 30.98
N ALA A 65 -3.48 6.53 30.63
CA ALA A 65 -4.15 5.33 31.07
C ALA A 65 -3.60 4.11 30.35
N ASP A 66 -3.75 2.92 30.95
CA ASP A 66 -3.31 1.65 30.34
C ASP A 66 -3.87 1.45 28.92
N MET A 67 -5.10 1.91 28.67
CA MET A 67 -5.73 1.88 27.36
C MET A 67 -5.00 2.76 26.33
N ASP A 68 -4.54 3.94 26.72
CA ASP A 68 -3.81 4.85 25.82
C ASP A 68 -2.45 4.28 25.44
N ILE A 69 -1.77 3.64 26.41
CA ILE A 69 -0.51 2.94 26.20
C ILE A 69 -0.72 1.76 25.24
N ARG A 70 -1.77 0.97 25.46
CA ARG A 70 -2.11 -0.18 24.61
C ARG A 70 -2.44 0.22 23.18
N HIS A 71 -3.25 1.27 22.99
CA HIS A 71 -3.54 1.80 21.67
C HIS A 71 -2.28 2.27 20.97
N TRP A 72 -1.44 3.06 21.64
CA TRP A 72 -0.19 3.54 21.08
C TRP A 72 0.77 2.39 20.73
N TYR A 73 0.86 1.36 21.56
CA TYR A 73 1.67 0.18 21.28
C TYR A 73 1.27 -0.48 19.95
N LYS A 74 -0.03 -0.74 19.75
CA LYS A 74 -0.56 -1.31 18.50
C LYS A 74 -0.28 -0.42 17.28
N ILE A 75 -0.48 0.90 17.44
CA ILE A 75 -0.14 1.89 16.40
C ILE A 75 1.35 1.81 16.06
N ASN A 76 2.21 1.75 17.06
CA ASN A 76 3.66 1.73 16.86
C ASN A 76 4.13 0.44 16.19
N GLU A 77 3.57 -0.72 16.54
CA GLU A 77 3.81 -1.98 15.84
C GLU A 77 3.44 -1.88 14.36
N LEU A 78 2.26 -1.33 14.04
CA LEU A 78 1.84 -1.11 12.65
C LEU A 78 2.80 -0.17 11.91
N ARG A 79 3.22 0.94 12.55
CA ARG A 79 4.21 1.87 11.96
C ARG A 79 5.51 1.15 11.65
N HIS A 80 6.01 0.33 12.59
CA HIS A 80 7.22 -0.46 12.39
C HIS A 80 7.09 -1.44 11.22
N TYR A 81 6.01 -2.23 11.19
CA TYR A 81 5.74 -3.18 10.10
C TYR A 81 5.68 -2.50 8.72
N LEU A 82 5.04 -1.32 8.67
CA LEU A 82 4.81 -0.60 7.42
C LEU A 82 6.08 0.01 6.84
N VAL A 83 6.93 0.65 7.66
CA VAL A 83 8.03 1.50 7.14
C VAL A 83 9.42 1.23 7.71
N LYS A 84 9.55 0.46 8.80
CA LYS A 84 10.86 0.24 9.44
C LYS A 84 11.46 -1.09 8.99
N ASP A 85 12.57 -1.00 8.28
CA ASP A 85 13.40 -2.16 8.01
C ASP A 85 14.21 -2.53 9.27
N THR A 86 14.38 -3.83 9.49
CA THR A 86 15.24 -4.39 10.54
C THR A 86 16.33 -5.25 9.89
N ILE A 87 17.27 -5.75 10.70
CA ILE A 87 18.34 -6.63 10.21
C ILE A 87 17.77 -7.93 9.63
N GLY A 88 16.66 -8.44 10.20
CA GLY A 88 16.06 -9.72 9.79
C GLY A 88 14.87 -9.60 8.85
N GLU A 89 14.23 -8.43 8.76
CA GLU A 89 12.97 -8.28 8.04
C GLU A 89 12.85 -6.91 7.36
N LYS A 90 12.47 -6.92 6.09
CA LYS A 90 12.09 -5.73 5.32
C LYS A 90 10.65 -5.33 5.64
N SER A 91 10.43 -4.04 5.82
CA SER A 91 9.11 -3.44 5.94
C SER A 91 8.23 -3.72 4.74
N LEU A 92 6.92 -3.60 4.93
CA LEU A 92 5.96 -3.80 3.85
C LEU A 92 6.20 -2.85 2.67
N ILE A 93 6.55 -1.57 2.95
CA ILE A 93 6.87 -0.62 1.88
C ILE A 93 8.14 -1.03 1.12
N THR A 94 9.19 -1.47 1.79
CA THR A 94 10.41 -1.95 1.11
C THR A 94 10.10 -3.18 0.26
N ARG A 95 9.29 -4.12 0.75
CA ARG A 95 8.82 -5.28 -0.02
C ARG A 95 8.02 -4.88 -1.27
N VAL A 96 7.16 -3.86 -1.17
CA VAL A 96 6.42 -3.30 -2.32
C VAL A 96 7.37 -2.68 -3.33
N LYS A 97 8.33 -1.85 -2.88
CA LYS A 97 9.35 -1.26 -3.76
C LYS A 97 10.15 -2.34 -4.49
N ASP A 98 10.61 -3.36 -3.77
CA ASP A 98 11.33 -4.47 -4.38
C ASP A 98 10.50 -5.20 -5.44
N ALA A 99 9.22 -5.47 -5.17
CA ALA A 99 8.35 -6.14 -6.14
C ALA A 99 8.11 -5.29 -7.39
N ALA A 100 7.99 -3.97 -7.22
CA ALA A 100 7.87 -3.00 -8.31
C ALA A 100 9.15 -2.94 -9.17
N THR A 101 10.33 -2.81 -8.54
CA THR A 101 11.61 -2.73 -9.26
C THR A 101 11.96 -4.04 -9.98
N ASN A 102 11.57 -5.19 -9.43
CA ASN A 102 11.78 -6.51 -10.05
C ASN A 102 10.70 -6.89 -11.06
N ASN A 103 9.77 -6.00 -11.41
CA ASN A 103 8.64 -6.25 -12.33
C ASN A 103 7.80 -7.49 -11.98
N ASN A 104 7.72 -7.86 -10.69
CA ASN A 104 6.89 -8.97 -10.23
C ASN A 104 5.45 -8.48 -9.97
N ILE A 105 4.68 -8.37 -11.06
CA ILE A 105 3.33 -7.78 -11.09
C ILE A 105 2.36 -8.49 -10.14
N GLU A 106 2.39 -9.82 -10.07
CA GLU A 106 1.51 -10.59 -9.19
C GLU A 106 1.82 -10.32 -7.71
N LYS A 107 3.10 -10.41 -7.34
CA LYS A 107 3.54 -10.12 -5.98
C LYS A 107 3.26 -8.67 -5.60
N LEU A 108 3.50 -7.73 -6.52
CA LEU A 108 3.22 -6.31 -6.31
C LEU A 108 1.72 -6.09 -6.02
N SER A 109 0.83 -6.72 -6.79
CA SER A 109 -0.62 -6.61 -6.58
C SER A 109 -1.04 -7.14 -5.21
N LEU A 110 -0.50 -8.27 -4.76
CA LEU A 110 -0.81 -8.82 -3.44
C LEU A 110 -0.31 -7.91 -2.31
N LEU A 111 0.93 -7.43 -2.42
CA LEU A 111 1.51 -6.53 -1.43
C LEU A 111 0.79 -5.17 -1.39
N GLN A 112 0.28 -4.68 -2.52
CA GLN A 112 -0.50 -3.43 -2.57
C GLN A 112 -1.83 -3.57 -1.79
N LEU A 113 -2.51 -4.72 -1.93
CA LEU A 113 -3.73 -5.01 -1.16
C LEU A 113 -3.43 -5.08 0.34
N GLU A 114 -2.35 -5.78 0.70
CA GLU A 114 -1.89 -5.87 2.08
C GLU A 114 -1.56 -4.49 2.66
N LEU A 115 -0.83 -3.66 1.91
CA LEU A 115 -0.47 -2.30 2.30
C LEU A 115 -1.71 -1.44 2.52
N SER A 116 -2.69 -1.50 1.61
CA SER A 116 -3.94 -0.75 1.72
C SER A 116 -4.73 -1.13 2.97
N ASN A 117 -4.79 -2.44 3.28
CA ASN A 117 -5.44 -2.95 4.48
C ASN A 117 -4.73 -2.46 5.75
N LYS A 118 -3.40 -2.55 5.81
CA LYS A 118 -2.62 -2.13 6.98
C LYS A 118 -2.61 -0.63 7.21
N ILE A 119 -2.61 0.18 6.15
CA ILE A 119 -2.77 1.64 6.27
C ILE A 119 -4.16 2.00 6.79
N SER A 120 -5.20 1.30 6.33
CA SER A 120 -6.57 1.48 6.83
C SER A 120 -6.70 1.09 8.30
N GLU A 121 -6.08 -0.02 8.69
CA GLU A 121 -5.98 -0.45 10.10
C GLU A 121 -5.30 0.61 10.96
N LEU A 122 -4.13 1.11 10.54
CA LEU A 122 -3.40 2.17 11.22
C LEU A 122 -4.26 3.44 11.38
N LYS A 123 -4.97 3.84 10.32
CA LYS A 123 -5.86 5.01 10.35
C LYS A 123 -6.98 4.86 11.37
N ASN A 124 -7.61 3.68 11.42
CA ASN A 124 -8.68 3.40 12.37
C ASN A 124 -8.16 3.41 13.81
N GLU A 125 -7.08 2.70 14.08
CA GLU A 125 -6.47 2.65 15.42
C GLU A 125 -6.00 4.04 15.87
N TYR A 126 -5.39 4.83 14.99
CA TYR A 126 -4.95 6.18 15.32
C TYR A 126 -6.11 7.14 15.59
N ASN A 127 -7.24 6.99 14.88
CA ASN A 127 -8.45 7.75 15.15
C ASN A 127 -9.11 7.35 16.47
N LEU A 128 -9.14 6.04 16.80
CA LEU A 128 -9.66 5.56 18.08
C LEU A 128 -8.81 6.06 19.24
N TYR A 129 -7.49 5.95 19.10
CA TYR A 129 -6.53 6.50 20.06
C TYR A 129 -6.78 7.99 20.30
N LYS A 130 -6.87 8.79 19.23
CA LYS A 130 -7.16 10.23 19.34
C LYS A 130 -8.49 10.50 20.05
N LYS A 131 -9.56 9.76 19.73
CA LYS A 131 -10.87 9.97 20.36
C LYS A 131 -10.92 9.58 21.84
N ASN A 132 -10.03 8.69 22.28
CA ASN A 132 -9.95 8.27 23.67
C ASN A 132 -9.26 9.29 24.57
N LEU A 133 -8.45 10.19 23.99
CA LEU A 133 -7.76 11.23 24.73
C LEU A 133 -8.73 12.37 25.05
N ILE A 134 -8.80 12.72 26.33
CA ILE A 134 -9.70 13.77 26.84
C ILE A 134 -8.99 15.13 26.83
N ASP A 135 -7.68 15.13 27.11
CA ASP A 135 -6.84 16.34 27.17
C ASP A 135 -6.03 16.50 25.89
N ILE A 136 -6.69 16.91 24.81
CA ILE A 136 -6.03 17.28 23.55
C ILE A 136 -6.11 18.80 23.43
N ASP A 137 -4.98 19.49 23.63
CA ASP A 137 -4.83 20.90 23.26
C ASP A 137 -4.84 21.07 21.72
#